data_AF-A0A7J4LNF0-F1
#
_entry.id   AF-A0A7J4LNF0-F1
#
_cell.length_a   1.000
_cell.length_b   1.000
_cell.length_c   1.000
_cell.angle_alpha   90.00
_cell.angle_beta   90.00
_cell.angle_gamma   90.00
#
_symmetry.space_group_name_H-M   'P 1'
#
loop_
_entity.id
_entity.type
_entity.pdbx_description
1 polymer ?
#
loop_
_entity_poly.entity_id
_entity_poly.type
_entity_poly.pdbx_seq_one_letter_code
_entity_poly.pdbx_strand_id
1 'polypeptide(L)'
;MERVIMAGPAEDFTKQCVKILEAHFGKLSFTIVSKAASNKVLDSSSTSDDYKEFIDLIESNISSLAGKHKASEIGGLLRAKAIEFTERQKIQSAKVQALAAAPAAKAEMAAAQALSPDISTEISNFLQKNTLPTEEDIADYAKYISLKYGGDSRRVEHDIIDRIKTQIKKTIGANRLSRELGKFLSQFPQPAKTDIDDFIRYIGFLKLTFSETELRELIEKERLYRKFHGTREESAAPAELNQFISIIQSTPDKEGIKDTMTKQHLGYLLRDESGNSDESLSEIVNLISPAESDMKEMLDGYGLKHLIKKDAK
;
A
#
# COMPACT_ATOMS: atom_id res chain seq x y z
N MET A 1 -4.58 28.42 -6.95
CA MET A 1 -3.84 27.22 -6.53
C MET A 1 -3.06 27.59 -5.29
N GLU A 2 -3.63 27.39 -4.11
CA GLU A 2 -2.89 27.47 -2.85
C GLU A 2 -2.10 26.17 -2.72
N ARG A 3 -0.76 26.28 -2.77
CA ARG A 3 0.10 25.16 -2.36
C ARG A 3 -0.12 24.99 -0.85
N VAL A 4 -0.61 23.83 -0.44
CA VAL A 4 -0.55 23.41 0.96
C VAL A 4 0.94 23.23 1.28
N ILE A 5 1.57 24.28 1.82
CA ILE A 5 2.90 24.21 2.39
C ILE A 5 2.72 23.42 3.68
N MET A 6 3.06 22.13 3.63
CA MET A 6 3.17 21.32 4.85
C MET A 6 4.16 22.02 5.77
N ALA A 7 3.70 22.46 6.93
CA ALA A 7 4.53 23.13 7.91
C ALA A 7 5.74 22.25 8.24
N GLY A 8 6.94 22.80 8.13
CA GLY A 8 8.16 22.07 8.43
C GLY A 8 8.24 21.72 9.93
N PRO A 9 9.01 20.70 10.33
CA PRO A 9 9.16 20.34 11.74
C PRO A 9 9.58 21.53 12.63
N ALA A 10 10.50 22.38 12.17
CA ALA A 10 10.89 23.58 12.91
C ALA A 10 9.74 24.61 13.11
N GLU A 11 8.81 24.67 12.16
CA GLU A 11 7.62 25.52 12.25
C GLU A 11 6.65 25.01 13.31
N ASP A 12 6.48 23.68 13.40
CA ASP A 12 5.67 23.04 14.42
C ASP A 12 6.21 23.28 15.84
N PHE A 13 7.54 23.24 16.01
CA PHE A 13 8.15 23.62 17.29
C PHE A 13 7.88 25.08 17.64
N THR A 14 8.04 25.98 16.68
CA THR A 14 7.77 27.42 16.85
C THR A 14 6.32 27.68 17.27
N LYS A 15 5.36 26.97 16.67
CA LYS A 15 3.94 27.01 17.06
C LYS A 15 3.72 26.52 18.49
N GLN A 16 4.42 25.49 18.93
CA GLN A 16 4.34 25.01 20.31
C GLN A 16 4.90 26.03 21.31
N CYS A 17 5.99 26.71 20.98
CA CYS A 17 6.52 27.81 21.79
C CYS A 17 5.48 28.93 21.95
N VAL A 18 4.80 29.32 20.86
CA VAL A 18 3.72 30.32 20.91
C VAL A 18 2.60 29.85 21.85
N LYS A 19 2.15 28.60 21.72
CA LYS A 19 1.08 28.04 22.56
C LYS A 19 1.43 28.03 24.05
N ILE A 20 2.66 27.67 24.40
CA ILE A 20 3.13 27.66 25.78
C ILE A 20 3.19 29.10 26.33
N LEU A 21 3.72 30.04 25.55
CA LEU A 21 3.82 31.44 25.95
C LEU A 21 2.47 32.15 25.99
N GLU A 22 1.49 31.75 25.18
CA GLU A 22 0.15 32.32 25.15
C GLU A 22 -0.57 32.17 26.50
N ALA A 23 -0.33 31.07 27.22
CA ALA A 23 -0.85 30.87 28.57
C ALA A 23 -0.34 31.89 29.61
N HIS A 24 0.79 32.55 29.33
CA HIS A 24 1.44 33.50 30.25
C HIS A 24 1.39 34.95 29.78
N PHE A 25 1.44 35.18 28.46
CA PHE A 25 1.59 36.50 27.85
C PHE A 25 0.47 36.84 26.86
N GLY A 26 -0.51 35.95 26.65
CA GLY A 26 -1.61 36.13 25.72
C GLY A 26 -1.11 36.48 24.32
N LYS A 27 -1.67 37.53 23.72
CA LYS A 27 -1.34 37.97 22.35
C LYS A 27 0.13 38.36 22.14
N LEU A 28 0.88 38.67 23.20
CA LEU A 28 2.30 39.02 23.09
C LEU A 28 3.19 37.80 22.80
N SER A 29 2.68 36.59 22.97
CA SER A 29 3.42 35.33 22.73
C SER A 29 3.99 35.28 21.31
N PHE A 30 3.19 35.63 20.31
CA PHE A 30 3.61 35.64 18.91
C PHE A 30 4.78 36.60 18.69
N THR A 31 4.67 37.84 19.17
CA THR A 31 5.73 38.84 19.03
C THR A 31 7.04 38.41 19.69
N ILE A 32 6.96 37.79 20.87
CA ILE A 32 8.13 37.27 21.60
C ILE A 32 8.83 36.18 20.76
N VAL A 33 8.06 35.22 20.23
CA VAL A 33 8.60 34.12 19.43
C VAL A 33 9.12 34.62 18.08
N SER A 34 8.42 35.53 17.40
CA SER A 34 8.89 36.12 16.14
C SER A 34 10.19 36.87 16.30
N LYS A 35 10.38 37.58 17.43
CA LYS A 35 11.64 38.28 17.74
C LYS A 35 12.78 37.30 18.03
N ALA A 36 12.51 36.15 18.65
CA ALA A 36 13.52 35.10 18.78
C ALA A 36 13.85 34.48 17.41
N ALA A 37 12.84 34.24 16.58
CA ALA A 37 12.98 33.67 15.23
C ALA A 37 13.73 34.58 14.25
N SER A 38 13.65 35.90 14.40
CA SER A 38 14.46 36.82 13.61
C SER A 38 15.95 36.76 13.97
N ASN A 39 16.29 36.32 15.18
CA ASN A 39 17.66 36.21 15.66
C ASN A 39 18.25 34.80 15.47
N LYS A 40 17.41 33.77 15.58
CA LYS A 40 17.77 32.38 15.38
C LYS A 40 16.67 31.69 14.55
N VAL A 41 16.95 31.47 13.28
CA VAL A 41 16.04 30.76 12.38
C VAL A 41 16.20 29.26 12.62
N LEU A 42 15.08 28.57 12.87
CA LEU A 42 15.04 27.12 12.97
C LEU A 42 14.54 26.54 11.64
N ASP A 43 15.16 25.45 11.21
CA ASP A 43 14.86 24.73 9.98
C ASP A 43 15.02 23.20 10.16
N SER A 44 14.87 22.45 9.08
CA SER A 44 14.99 20.98 9.09
C SER A 44 16.40 20.47 9.38
N SER A 45 17.42 21.32 9.33
CA SER A 45 18.82 20.98 9.65
C SER A 45 19.24 21.39 11.07
N SER A 46 18.35 22.05 11.80
CA SER A 46 18.62 22.56 13.14
C SER A 46 18.91 21.45 14.15
N THR A 47 20.00 21.63 14.88
CA THR A 47 20.52 20.75 15.91
C THR A 47 19.91 21.06 17.27
N SER A 48 20.12 20.18 18.26
CA SER A 48 19.67 20.41 19.64
C SER A 48 20.21 21.73 20.23
N ASP A 49 21.39 22.16 19.82
CA ASP A 49 21.99 23.41 20.29
C ASP A 49 21.27 24.63 19.68
N ASP A 50 20.81 24.52 18.43
CA ASP A 50 20.04 25.59 17.79
C ASP A 50 18.71 25.84 18.49
N TYR A 51 18.01 24.78 18.90
CA TYR A 51 16.78 24.88 19.70
C TYR A 51 17.07 25.50 21.09
N LYS A 52 18.21 25.16 21.70
CA LYS A 52 18.60 25.72 22.99
C LYS A 52 18.87 27.23 22.89
N GLU A 53 19.67 27.66 21.91
CA GLU A 53 19.95 29.08 21.67
C GLU A 53 18.66 29.87 21.39
N PHE A 54 17.74 29.30 20.61
CA PHE A 54 16.44 29.89 20.35
C PHE A 54 15.63 30.08 21.64
N ILE A 55 15.61 29.08 22.53
CA ILE A 55 14.91 29.17 23.81
C ILE A 55 15.58 30.18 24.74
N ASP A 56 16.90 30.26 24.77
CA ASP A 56 17.65 31.23 25.59
C ASP A 56 17.33 32.67 25.16
N LEU A 57 17.13 32.91 23.85
CA LEU A 57 16.64 34.20 23.33
C LEU A 57 15.21 34.51 23.79
N ILE A 58 14.32 33.52 23.82
CA ILE A 58 12.96 33.68 24.37
C ILE A 58 13.04 34.01 25.86
N GLU A 59 13.80 33.24 26.64
CA GLU A 59 13.98 33.42 28.08
C GLU A 59 14.51 34.82 28.41
N SER A 60 15.52 35.29 27.66
CA SER A 60 16.04 36.64 27.77
C SER A 60 14.98 37.71 27.48
N ASN A 61 14.21 37.54 26.40
CA ASN A 61 13.16 38.48 26.01
C ASN A 61 12.02 38.58 27.05
N ILE A 62 11.67 37.48 27.73
CA ILE A 62 10.58 37.47 28.73
C ILE A 62 11.05 37.80 30.15
N SER A 63 12.36 37.75 30.42
CA SER A 63 12.95 38.07 31.74
C SER A 63 12.65 39.50 32.19
N SER A 64 12.64 40.45 31.26
CA SER A 64 12.25 41.84 31.54
C SER A 64 10.75 42.03 31.77
N LEU A 65 9.91 41.10 31.28
CA LEU A 65 8.45 41.18 31.36
C LEU A 65 7.88 40.47 32.59
N ALA A 66 8.36 39.27 32.89
CA ALA A 66 7.85 38.41 33.96
C ALA A 66 8.82 38.23 35.14
N GLY A 67 10.01 38.81 35.05
CA GLY A 67 11.09 38.61 36.02
C GLY A 67 11.88 37.32 35.78
N LYS A 68 13.13 37.33 36.24
CA LYS A 68 14.11 36.25 35.98
C LYS A 68 13.64 34.87 36.41
N HIS A 69 12.99 34.76 37.57
CA HIS A 69 12.51 33.47 38.09
C HIS A 69 11.44 32.86 37.17
N LYS A 70 10.42 33.65 36.79
CA LYS A 70 9.34 33.15 35.94
C LYS A 70 9.79 32.88 34.51
N ALA A 71 10.70 33.69 34.00
CA ALA A 71 11.34 33.45 32.70
C ALA A 71 12.08 32.12 32.66
N SER A 72 12.85 31.80 33.72
CA SER A 72 13.58 30.54 33.82
C SER A 72 12.66 29.32 33.91
N GLU A 73 11.55 29.42 34.65
CA GLU A 73 10.53 28.37 34.72
C GLU A 73 9.93 28.08 33.33
N ILE A 74 9.53 29.13 32.59
CA ILE A 74 8.98 29.01 31.24
C ILE A 74 10.04 28.47 30.27
N GLY A 75 11.29 28.95 30.36
CA GLY A 75 12.42 28.42 29.59
C GLY A 75 12.63 26.93 29.84
N GLY A 76 12.48 26.46 31.09
CA GLY A 76 12.52 25.05 31.44
C GLY A 76 11.45 24.23 30.71
N LEU A 77 10.21 24.71 30.66
CA LEU A 77 9.11 24.05 29.93
C LEU A 77 9.40 23.95 28.42
N LEU A 78 9.93 25.02 27.83
CA LEU A 78 10.29 25.04 26.42
C LEU A 78 11.45 24.07 26.11
N ARG A 79 12.46 23.98 26.99
CA ARG A 79 13.57 23.02 26.84
C ARG A 79 13.09 21.58 26.91
N ALA A 80 12.21 21.26 27.85
CA ALA A 80 11.59 19.93 27.93
C ALA A 80 10.85 19.60 26.62
N LYS A 81 10.14 20.57 26.06
CA LYS A 81 9.42 20.38 24.79
C LYS A 81 10.35 20.20 23.59
N ALA A 82 11.48 20.89 23.55
CA ALA A 82 12.49 20.71 22.51
C ALA A 82 13.09 19.30 22.53
N ILE A 83 13.33 18.73 23.71
CA ILE A 83 13.81 17.36 23.86
C ILE A 83 12.80 16.37 23.27
N GLU A 84 11.52 16.44 23.69
CA GLU A 84 10.46 15.59 23.13
C GLU A 84 10.37 15.71 21.60
N PHE A 85 10.55 16.92 21.08
CA PHE A 85 10.47 17.21 19.66
C PHE A 85 11.63 16.58 18.87
N THR A 86 12.86 16.74 19.35
CA THR A 86 14.05 16.15 18.73
C THR A 86 14.05 14.62 18.77
N GLU A 87 13.54 14.00 19.84
CA GLU A 87 13.37 12.55 19.92
C GLU A 87 12.35 12.02 18.91
N ARG A 88 11.20 12.69 18.76
CA ARG A 88 10.20 12.32 17.76
C ARG A 88 10.76 12.39 16.34
N GLN A 89 11.55 13.41 16.03
CA GLN A 89 12.21 13.51 14.73
C GLN A 89 13.20 12.38 14.49
N LYS A 90 14.01 12.00 15.49
CA LYS A 90 14.95 10.87 15.38
C LYS A 90 14.21 9.54 15.12
N ILE A 91 13.07 9.33 15.77
CA ILE A 91 12.26 8.12 15.54
C ILE A 91 11.66 8.11 14.13
N GLN A 92 11.17 9.26 13.65
CA GLN A 92 10.63 9.37 12.30
C GLN A 92 11.71 9.20 11.22
N SER A 93 12.89 9.80 11.40
CA SER A 93 14.00 9.65 10.46
C SER A 93 14.54 8.21 10.44
N ALA A 94 14.64 7.54 11.59
CA ALA A 94 14.99 6.12 11.68
C ALA A 94 13.95 5.22 10.98
N LYS A 95 12.65 5.53 11.12
CA LYS A 95 11.58 4.80 10.44
C LYS A 95 11.63 4.98 8.92
N VAL A 96 11.88 6.19 8.44
CA VAL A 96 12.04 6.50 7.01
C VAL A 96 13.30 5.84 6.44
N GLN A 97 14.40 5.82 7.18
CA GLN A 97 15.64 5.12 6.77
C GLN A 97 15.47 3.60 6.76
N ALA A 98 14.75 3.02 7.72
CA ALA A 98 14.41 1.59 7.72
C ALA A 98 13.50 1.20 6.53
N LEU A 99 12.55 2.07 6.17
CA LEU A 99 11.71 1.91 4.98
C LEU A 99 12.49 2.07 3.66
N ALA A 100 13.54 2.91 3.64
CA ALA A 100 14.37 3.15 2.47
C ALA A 100 15.49 2.09 2.27
N ALA A 101 15.90 1.36 3.30
CA ALA A 101 16.89 0.29 3.23
C ALA A 101 16.31 -1.08 2.83
N ALA A 102 15.00 -1.29 3.06
CA ALA A 102 14.29 -2.52 2.70
C ALA A 102 14.31 -2.90 1.18
N PRO A 103 14.27 -1.96 0.21
CA PRO A 103 14.27 -2.31 -1.21
C PRO A 103 15.65 -2.75 -1.73
N ALA A 104 16.74 -2.18 -1.20
CA ALA A 104 18.10 -2.43 -1.68
C ALA A 104 18.60 -3.83 -1.28
N ALA A 105 18.36 -4.23 -0.02
CA ALA A 105 18.73 -5.56 0.47
C ALA A 105 17.90 -6.69 -0.20
N LYS A 106 16.63 -6.43 -0.53
CA LYS A 106 15.80 -7.38 -1.31
C LYS A 106 16.24 -7.49 -2.78
N ALA A 107 16.68 -6.39 -3.40
CA ALA A 107 17.13 -6.37 -4.79
C ALA A 107 18.48 -7.08 -4.99
N GLU A 108 19.44 -6.94 -4.07
CA GLU A 108 20.73 -7.65 -4.14
C GLU A 108 20.58 -9.16 -3.88
N MET A 109 19.71 -9.58 -2.95
CA MET A 109 19.39 -11.00 -2.77
C MET A 109 18.65 -11.59 -3.98
N ALA A 110 17.71 -10.85 -4.57
CA ALA A 110 16.99 -11.29 -5.76
C ALA A 110 17.90 -11.42 -7.00
N ALA A 111 18.89 -10.53 -7.14
CA ALA A 111 19.87 -10.60 -8.23
C ALA A 111 20.84 -11.78 -8.10
N ALA A 112 21.26 -12.13 -6.87
CA ALA A 112 22.06 -13.33 -6.61
C ALA A 112 21.25 -14.64 -6.75
N GLN A 113 19.91 -14.55 -6.75
CA GLN A 113 18.98 -15.67 -6.88
C GLN A 113 18.28 -15.75 -8.24
N ALA A 114 18.58 -14.87 -9.19
CA ALA A 114 17.99 -14.96 -10.52
C ALA A 114 18.47 -16.23 -11.26
N LEU A 115 17.52 -17.03 -11.78
CA LEU A 115 17.83 -18.10 -12.74
C LEU A 115 18.42 -17.50 -14.02
N SER A 116 19.12 -18.32 -14.80
CA SER A 116 19.64 -17.85 -16.08
C SER A 116 18.49 -17.35 -16.99
N PRO A 117 18.76 -16.37 -17.87
CA PRO A 117 17.75 -15.85 -18.79
C PRO A 117 17.07 -16.93 -19.64
N ASP A 118 17.83 -17.96 -20.03
CA ASP A 118 17.34 -19.09 -20.82
C ASP A 118 16.33 -19.94 -20.03
N ILE A 119 16.62 -20.23 -18.76
CA ILE A 119 15.69 -20.94 -17.86
C ILE A 119 14.42 -20.11 -17.66
N SER A 120 14.56 -18.80 -17.39
CA SER A 120 13.42 -17.90 -17.19
C SER A 120 12.50 -17.84 -18.42
N THR A 121 13.09 -17.86 -19.62
CA THR A 121 12.34 -17.85 -20.89
C THR A 121 11.59 -19.16 -21.09
N GLU A 122 12.24 -20.30 -20.80
CA GLU A 122 11.62 -21.62 -20.93
C GLU A 122 10.47 -21.82 -19.93
N ILE A 123 10.63 -21.37 -18.68
CA ILE A 123 9.53 -21.34 -17.69
C ILE A 123 8.35 -20.51 -18.22
N SER A 124 8.62 -19.34 -18.80
CA SER A 124 7.56 -18.48 -19.34
C SER A 124 6.80 -19.15 -20.49
N ASN A 125 7.49 -19.90 -21.36
CA ASN A 125 6.87 -20.68 -22.43
C ASN A 125 5.98 -21.80 -21.89
N PHE A 126 6.40 -22.47 -20.81
CA PHE A 126 5.60 -23.49 -20.13
C PHE A 126 4.31 -22.92 -19.54
N LEU A 127 4.39 -21.76 -18.87
CA LEU A 127 3.25 -21.11 -18.23
C LEU A 127 2.27 -20.46 -19.21
N GLN A 128 2.69 -20.19 -20.44
CA GLN A 128 1.77 -19.80 -21.52
C GLN A 128 0.89 -20.96 -22.01
N LYS A 129 1.39 -22.20 -21.90
CA LYS A 129 0.68 -23.40 -22.36
C LYS A 129 -0.12 -24.06 -21.25
N ASN A 130 0.31 -23.91 -20.01
CA ASN A 130 -0.30 -24.51 -18.82
C ASN A 130 -0.68 -23.40 -17.85
N THR A 131 -1.98 -23.07 -17.78
CA THR A 131 -2.44 -21.97 -16.92
C THR A 131 -2.35 -22.37 -15.45
N LEU A 132 -2.64 -23.64 -15.15
CA LEU A 132 -2.74 -24.13 -13.78
C LEU A 132 -2.17 -25.57 -13.69
N PRO A 133 -0.85 -25.75 -13.86
CA PRO A 133 -0.22 -27.07 -13.86
C PRO A 133 -0.30 -27.74 -12.47
N THR A 134 -0.27 -29.06 -12.43
CA THR A 134 -0.24 -29.85 -11.19
C THR A 134 1.15 -29.85 -10.54
N GLU A 135 1.24 -30.27 -9.28
CA GLU A 135 2.54 -30.48 -8.60
C GLU A 135 3.47 -31.43 -9.38
N GLU A 136 2.91 -32.46 -10.01
CA GLU A 136 3.68 -33.41 -10.83
C GLU A 136 4.22 -32.75 -12.11
N ASP A 137 3.36 -32.00 -12.82
CA ASP A 137 3.78 -31.24 -14.02
C ASP A 137 4.93 -30.28 -13.70
N ILE A 138 4.83 -29.58 -12.57
CA ILE A 138 5.85 -28.61 -12.12
C ILE A 138 7.16 -29.34 -11.79
N ALA A 139 7.09 -30.41 -11.00
CA ALA A 139 8.27 -31.15 -10.58
C ALA A 139 9.00 -31.80 -11.78
N ASP A 140 8.25 -32.37 -12.72
CA ASP A 140 8.83 -32.99 -13.91
C ASP A 140 9.41 -31.96 -14.88
N TYR A 141 8.74 -30.82 -15.04
CA TYR A 141 9.28 -29.73 -15.85
C TYR A 141 10.54 -29.11 -15.23
N ALA A 142 10.58 -28.96 -13.90
CA ALA A 142 11.75 -28.49 -13.18
C ALA A 142 12.96 -29.43 -13.35
N LYS A 143 12.74 -30.75 -13.29
CA LYS A 143 13.77 -31.75 -13.61
C LYS A 143 14.25 -31.62 -15.05
N TYR A 144 13.34 -31.52 -16.02
CA TYR A 144 13.69 -31.34 -17.43
C TYR A 144 14.55 -30.09 -17.66
N ILE A 145 14.16 -28.94 -17.12
CA ILE A 145 14.94 -27.70 -17.23
C ILE A 145 16.33 -27.88 -16.61
N SER A 146 16.41 -28.48 -15.42
CA SER A 146 17.68 -28.68 -14.71
C SER A 146 18.62 -29.62 -15.45
N LEU A 147 18.08 -30.64 -16.14
CA LEU A 147 18.85 -31.53 -17.00
C LEU A 147 19.34 -30.83 -18.27
N LYS A 148 18.51 -29.96 -18.87
CA LYS A 148 18.80 -29.29 -20.15
C LYS A 148 19.74 -28.10 -20.02
N TYR A 149 19.55 -27.26 -19.00
CA TYR A 149 20.26 -25.99 -18.84
C TYR A 149 21.22 -25.98 -17.63
N GLY A 150 21.25 -27.06 -16.85
CA GLY A 150 21.91 -27.08 -15.54
C GLY A 150 21.10 -26.32 -14.48
N GLY A 151 21.49 -26.49 -13.22
CA GLY A 151 20.85 -25.83 -12.08
C GLY A 151 20.22 -26.79 -11.08
N ASP A 152 19.76 -26.25 -9.96
CA ASP A 152 19.07 -27.01 -8.92
C ASP A 152 17.57 -27.11 -9.23
N SER A 153 17.10 -28.33 -9.47
CA SER A 153 15.68 -28.63 -9.71
C SER A 153 14.74 -28.05 -8.66
N ARG A 154 15.13 -28.02 -7.38
CA ARG A 154 14.27 -27.47 -6.32
C ARG A 154 14.12 -25.96 -6.46
N ARG A 155 15.18 -25.28 -6.89
CA ARG A 155 15.16 -23.83 -7.12
C ARG A 155 14.34 -23.48 -8.36
N VAL A 156 14.44 -24.28 -9.41
CA VAL A 156 13.60 -24.13 -10.61
C VAL A 156 12.13 -24.37 -10.27
N GLU A 157 11.83 -25.41 -9.50
CA GLU A 157 10.48 -25.74 -9.03
C GLU A 157 9.86 -24.56 -8.24
N HIS A 158 10.63 -23.98 -7.32
CA HIS A 158 10.21 -22.80 -6.55
C HIS A 158 9.91 -21.59 -7.45
N ASP A 159 10.78 -21.27 -8.41
CA ASP A 159 10.56 -20.14 -9.33
C ASP A 159 9.34 -20.35 -10.23
N ILE A 160 9.09 -21.59 -10.68
CA ILE A 160 7.87 -21.95 -11.41
C ILE A 160 6.63 -21.68 -10.52
N ILE A 161 6.63 -22.17 -9.28
CA ILE A 161 5.53 -22.00 -8.33
C ILE A 161 5.23 -20.51 -8.08
N ASP A 162 6.26 -19.69 -7.85
CA ASP A 162 6.07 -18.27 -7.56
C ASP A 162 5.52 -17.51 -8.76
N ARG A 163 5.97 -17.84 -9.97
CA ARG A 163 5.43 -17.27 -11.21
C ARG A 163 3.99 -17.67 -11.44
N ILE A 164 3.62 -18.93 -11.17
CA ILE A 164 2.23 -19.39 -11.25
C ILE A 164 1.37 -18.60 -10.26
N LYS A 165 1.77 -18.50 -8.99
CA LYS A 165 1.03 -17.73 -7.97
C LYS A 165 0.86 -16.28 -8.40
N THR A 166 1.91 -15.66 -8.91
CA THR A 166 1.89 -14.27 -9.39
C THR A 166 0.92 -14.11 -10.57
N GLN A 167 0.97 -15.01 -11.54
CA GLN A 167 0.08 -15.02 -12.71
C GLN A 167 -1.38 -15.23 -12.30
N ILE A 168 -1.66 -16.16 -11.39
CA ILE A 168 -3.01 -16.42 -10.86
C ILE A 168 -3.54 -15.17 -10.13
N LYS A 169 -2.77 -14.59 -9.20
CA LYS A 169 -3.16 -13.35 -8.50
C LYS A 169 -3.44 -12.22 -9.47
N LYS A 170 -2.57 -12.03 -10.47
CA LYS A 170 -2.74 -11.00 -11.51
C LYS A 170 -4.01 -11.23 -12.33
N THR A 171 -4.28 -12.48 -12.71
CA THR A 171 -5.43 -12.82 -13.55
C THR A 171 -6.74 -12.68 -12.78
N ILE A 172 -6.80 -13.18 -11.54
CA ILE A 172 -7.95 -13.00 -10.64
C ILE A 172 -8.19 -11.51 -10.40
N GLY A 173 -7.15 -10.75 -10.10
CA GLY A 173 -7.24 -9.31 -9.88
C GLY A 173 -7.75 -8.56 -11.11
N ALA A 174 -7.25 -8.89 -12.31
CA ALA A 174 -7.71 -8.31 -13.57
C ALA A 174 -9.18 -8.65 -13.86
N ASN A 175 -9.59 -9.91 -13.67
CA ASN A 175 -10.97 -10.34 -13.86
C ASN A 175 -11.92 -9.61 -12.92
N ARG A 176 -11.52 -9.48 -11.66
CA ARG A 176 -12.29 -8.75 -10.66
C ARG A 176 -12.40 -7.27 -10.99
N LEU A 177 -11.30 -6.63 -11.36
CA LEU A 177 -11.32 -5.25 -11.83
C LEU A 177 -12.26 -5.07 -13.01
N SER A 178 -12.21 -5.97 -14.00
CA SER A 178 -13.10 -5.91 -15.17
C SER A 178 -14.57 -6.02 -14.78
N ARG A 179 -14.91 -6.91 -13.83
CA ARG A 179 -16.27 -7.07 -13.33
C ARG A 179 -16.76 -5.82 -12.62
N GLU A 180 -15.96 -5.27 -11.71
CA GLU A 180 -16.31 -4.07 -10.94
C GLU A 180 -16.41 -2.83 -11.84
N LEU A 181 -15.49 -2.69 -12.81
CA LEU A 181 -15.59 -1.67 -13.86
C LEU A 181 -16.88 -1.84 -14.66
N GLY A 182 -17.22 -3.09 -14.98
CA GLY A 182 -18.41 -3.40 -15.75
C GLY A 182 -19.69 -2.98 -15.03
N LYS A 183 -19.78 -3.24 -13.72
CA LYS A 183 -20.86 -2.77 -12.85
C LYS A 183 -20.91 -1.25 -12.76
N PHE A 184 -19.75 -0.62 -12.53
CA PHE A 184 -19.63 0.84 -12.44
C PHE A 184 -20.16 1.53 -13.70
N LEU A 185 -19.69 1.13 -14.89
CA LEU A 185 -20.11 1.74 -16.15
C LEU A 185 -21.54 1.40 -16.56
N SER A 186 -22.14 0.34 -16.00
CA SER A 186 -23.57 0.06 -16.17
C SER A 186 -24.44 1.00 -15.33
N GLN A 187 -23.96 1.40 -14.14
CA GLN A 187 -24.65 2.38 -13.28
C GLN A 187 -24.40 3.83 -13.72
N PHE A 188 -23.19 4.11 -14.18
CA PHE A 188 -22.74 5.43 -14.64
C PHE A 188 -22.22 5.33 -16.08
N PRO A 189 -23.10 5.30 -17.11
CA PRO A 189 -22.67 5.19 -18.51
C PRO A 189 -21.83 6.39 -18.99
N GLN A 190 -22.01 7.54 -18.34
CA GLN A 190 -21.23 8.77 -18.56
C GLN A 190 -20.77 9.30 -17.20
N PRO A 191 -19.77 8.66 -16.58
CA PRO A 191 -19.36 9.02 -15.23
C PRO A 191 -18.73 10.41 -15.22
N ALA A 192 -19.10 11.23 -14.24
CA ALA A 192 -18.42 12.48 -13.96
C ALA A 192 -17.04 12.20 -13.37
N LYS A 193 -16.18 13.24 -13.33
CA LYS A 193 -14.83 13.11 -12.75
C LYS A 193 -14.86 12.62 -11.30
N THR A 194 -15.81 13.09 -10.51
CA THR A 194 -16.02 12.68 -9.11
C THR A 194 -16.37 11.20 -9.01
N ASP A 195 -17.22 10.68 -9.90
CA ASP A 195 -17.62 9.27 -9.92
C ASP A 195 -16.41 8.38 -10.23
N ILE A 196 -15.54 8.82 -11.15
CA ILE A 196 -14.28 8.14 -11.49
C ILE A 196 -13.34 8.15 -10.28
N ASP A 197 -13.18 9.28 -9.60
CA ASP A 197 -12.31 9.40 -8.43
C ASP A 197 -12.81 8.53 -7.26
N ASP A 198 -14.13 8.46 -7.08
CA ASP A 198 -14.81 7.58 -6.12
C ASP A 198 -14.58 6.11 -6.44
N PHE A 199 -14.72 5.73 -7.71
CA PHE A 199 -14.46 4.37 -8.17
C PHE A 199 -12.99 3.96 -7.98
N ILE A 200 -12.02 4.84 -8.31
CA ILE A 200 -10.59 4.57 -8.10
C ILE A 200 -10.29 4.31 -6.62
N ARG A 201 -10.86 5.12 -5.72
CA ARG A 201 -10.75 4.91 -4.28
C ARG A 201 -11.33 3.57 -3.85
N TYR A 202 -12.51 3.22 -4.38
CA TYR A 202 -13.13 1.91 -4.15
C TYR A 202 -12.22 0.75 -4.58
N ILE A 203 -11.69 0.76 -5.80
CA ILE A 203 -10.77 -0.29 -6.27
C ILE A 203 -9.51 -0.34 -5.39
N GLY A 204 -9.05 0.81 -4.88
CA GLY A 204 -7.94 0.88 -3.91
C GLY A 204 -8.24 0.13 -2.61
N PHE A 205 -9.47 0.22 -2.10
CA PHE A 205 -9.90 -0.55 -0.93
C PHE A 205 -9.96 -2.06 -1.20
N LEU A 206 -10.19 -2.47 -2.45
CA LEU A 206 -10.16 -3.88 -2.84
C LEU A 206 -8.75 -4.47 -2.87
N LYS A 207 -7.71 -3.67 -2.59
CA LYS A 207 -6.29 -4.06 -2.62
C LYS A 207 -5.85 -4.67 -3.96
N LEU A 208 -6.52 -4.28 -5.04
CA LEU A 208 -6.08 -4.64 -6.39
C LEU A 208 -4.84 -3.80 -6.73
N THR A 209 -3.84 -4.40 -7.37
CA THR A 209 -2.63 -3.70 -7.80
C THR A 209 -2.86 -3.05 -9.17
N PHE A 210 -2.96 -1.73 -9.21
CA PHE A 210 -3.11 -0.93 -10.43
C PHE A 210 -2.54 0.47 -10.20
N SER A 211 -2.09 1.15 -11.26
CA SER A 211 -1.83 2.58 -11.18
C SER A 211 -3.10 3.39 -11.42
N GLU A 212 -3.25 4.53 -10.74
CA GLU A 212 -4.43 5.40 -10.94
C GLU A 212 -4.54 5.87 -12.40
N THR A 213 -3.42 6.16 -13.04
CA THR A 213 -3.38 6.60 -14.45
C THR A 213 -3.88 5.50 -15.39
N GLU A 214 -3.36 4.27 -15.25
CA GLU A 214 -3.82 3.14 -16.06
C GLU A 214 -5.30 2.84 -15.82
N LEU A 215 -5.78 2.96 -14.58
CA LEU A 215 -7.19 2.73 -14.26
C LEU A 215 -8.10 3.78 -14.92
N ARG A 216 -7.70 5.05 -14.94
CA ARG A 216 -8.43 6.11 -15.66
C ARG A 216 -8.50 5.84 -17.16
N GLU A 217 -7.38 5.45 -17.75
CA GLU A 217 -7.33 5.08 -19.18
C GLU A 217 -8.21 3.88 -19.48
N LEU A 218 -8.19 2.87 -18.61
CA LEU A 218 -9.02 1.67 -18.72
C LEU A 218 -10.52 2.00 -18.65
N ILE A 219 -10.94 2.87 -17.71
CA ILE A 219 -12.32 3.35 -17.60
C ILE A 219 -12.76 4.04 -18.89
N GLU A 220 -11.93 4.96 -19.40
CA GLU A 220 -12.26 5.71 -20.62
C GLU A 220 -12.32 4.79 -21.85
N LYS A 221 -11.37 3.86 -21.97
CA LYS A 221 -11.35 2.87 -23.05
C LYS A 221 -12.60 2.00 -23.04
N GLU A 222 -12.99 1.47 -21.89
CA GLU A 222 -14.18 0.62 -21.76
C GLU A 222 -15.47 1.42 -22.00
N ARG A 223 -15.54 2.67 -21.51
CA ARG A 223 -16.65 3.59 -21.77
C ARG A 223 -16.83 3.85 -23.27
N LEU A 224 -15.75 4.18 -23.96
CA LEU A 224 -15.76 4.39 -25.42
C LEU A 224 -16.15 3.11 -26.14
N TYR A 225 -15.59 1.96 -25.75
CA TYR A 225 -15.94 0.67 -26.34
C TYR A 225 -17.45 0.41 -26.24
N ARG A 226 -18.03 0.57 -25.04
CA ARG A 226 -19.48 0.40 -24.82
C ARG A 226 -20.33 1.33 -25.67
N LYS A 227 -19.87 2.57 -25.86
CA LYS A 227 -20.55 3.56 -26.70
C LYS A 227 -20.65 3.12 -28.17
N PHE A 228 -19.64 2.43 -28.70
CA PHE A 228 -19.57 2.06 -30.11
C PHE A 228 -19.95 0.60 -30.40
N HIS A 229 -19.79 -0.30 -29.43
CA HIS A 229 -19.91 -1.75 -29.61
C HIS A 229 -20.88 -2.43 -28.63
N GLY A 230 -21.43 -1.69 -27.65
CA GLY A 230 -22.28 -2.26 -26.60
C GLY A 230 -21.49 -2.93 -25.48
N THR A 231 -22.19 -3.62 -24.57
CA THR A 231 -21.57 -4.29 -23.43
C THR A 231 -20.70 -5.44 -23.92
N ARG A 232 -19.41 -5.41 -23.58
CA ARG A 232 -18.51 -6.53 -23.83
C ARG A 232 -18.88 -7.71 -22.93
N GLU A 233 -19.01 -8.90 -23.49
CA GLU A 233 -19.03 -10.12 -22.67
C GLU A 233 -17.68 -10.22 -21.93
N GLU A 234 -17.73 -10.52 -20.63
CA GLU A 234 -16.54 -10.60 -19.80
C GLU A 234 -15.51 -11.53 -20.48
N SER A 235 -14.27 -11.05 -20.62
CA SER A 235 -13.18 -11.87 -21.13
C SER A 235 -13.06 -13.10 -20.25
N ALA A 236 -13.47 -14.26 -20.77
CA ALA A 236 -13.43 -15.50 -20.03
C ALA A 236 -11.97 -15.77 -19.61
N ALA A 237 -11.74 -15.94 -18.30
CA ALA A 237 -10.49 -16.53 -17.85
C ALA A 237 -10.34 -17.92 -18.50
N PRO A 238 -9.12 -18.49 -18.55
CA PRO A 238 -8.94 -19.87 -18.95
C PRO A 238 -9.88 -20.78 -18.14
N ALA A 239 -10.45 -21.80 -18.80
CA ALA A 239 -11.48 -22.66 -18.19
C ALA A 239 -11.03 -23.27 -16.85
N GLU A 240 -9.77 -23.68 -16.75
CA GLU A 240 -9.12 -24.19 -15.54
C GLU A 240 -9.16 -23.16 -14.39
N LEU A 241 -8.85 -21.90 -14.68
CA LEU A 241 -8.87 -20.84 -13.68
C LEU A 241 -10.30 -20.47 -13.26
N ASN A 242 -11.27 -20.52 -14.17
CA ASN A 242 -12.68 -20.32 -13.82
C ASN A 242 -13.19 -21.45 -12.92
N GLN A 243 -12.81 -22.70 -13.20
CA GLN A 243 -13.12 -23.84 -12.33
C GLN A 243 -12.49 -23.66 -10.95
N PHE A 244 -11.24 -23.23 -10.89
CA PHE A 244 -10.55 -22.89 -9.64
C PHE A 244 -11.29 -21.80 -8.83
N ILE A 245 -11.66 -20.69 -9.48
CA ILE A 245 -12.42 -19.60 -8.85
C ILE A 245 -13.78 -20.11 -8.34
N SER A 246 -14.47 -20.93 -9.13
CA SER A 246 -15.77 -21.50 -8.77
C SER A 246 -15.69 -22.39 -7.52
N ILE A 247 -14.63 -23.19 -7.39
CA ILE A 247 -14.40 -24.01 -6.19
C ILE A 247 -14.28 -23.13 -4.94
N ILE A 248 -13.50 -22.06 -5.03
CA ILE A 248 -13.31 -21.13 -3.91
C ILE A 248 -14.63 -20.42 -3.55
N GLN A 249 -15.43 -20.03 -4.53
CA GLN A 249 -16.71 -19.36 -4.30
C GLN A 249 -17.80 -20.28 -3.75
N SER A 250 -17.77 -21.57 -4.12
CA SER A 250 -18.77 -22.56 -3.71
C SER A 250 -18.46 -23.24 -2.38
N THR A 251 -17.23 -23.11 -1.88
CA THR A 251 -16.81 -23.73 -0.62
C THR A 251 -16.85 -22.71 0.52
N PRO A 252 -17.64 -22.95 1.58
CA PRO A 252 -17.91 -21.94 2.61
C PRO A 252 -16.76 -21.72 3.61
N ASP A 253 -15.87 -22.69 3.77
CA ASP A 253 -14.79 -22.65 4.76
C ASP A 253 -13.40 -22.95 4.15
N LYS A 254 -12.36 -22.39 4.78
CA LYS A 254 -10.97 -22.47 4.30
C LYS A 254 -10.41 -23.89 4.29
N GLU A 255 -10.84 -24.75 5.23
CA GLU A 255 -10.38 -26.14 5.30
C GLU A 255 -10.94 -26.96 4.12
N GLY A 256 -12.22 -26.77 3.78
CA GLY A 256 -12.81 -27.39 2.60
C GLY A 256 -12.10 -26.99 1.29
N ILE A 257 -11.67 -25.72 1.18
CA ILE A 257 -10.89 -25.24 0.03
C ILE A 257 -9.53 -25.95 0.00
N LYS A 258 -8.84 -26.01 1.13
CA LYS A 258 -7.54 -26.67 1.27
C LYS A 258 -7.58 -28.15 0.90
N ASP A 259 -8.58 -28.87 1.39
CA ASP A 259 -8.79 -30.29 1.06
C ASP A 259 -9.05 -30.50 -0.43
N THR A 260 -9.90 -29.66 -1.02
CA THR A 260 -10.26 -29.77 -2.45
C THR A 260 -9.05 -29.48 -3.34
N MET A 261 -8.27 -28.44 -3.02
CA MET A 261 -7.06 -28.10 -3.76
C MET A 261 -5.98 -29.16 -3.65
N THR A 262 -5.81 -29.76 -2.46
CA THR A 262 -4.85 -30.85 -2.26
C THR A 262 -5.24 -32.08 -3.09
N LYS A 263 -6.53 -32.41 -3.15
CA LYS A 263 -7.05 -33.51 -4.01
C LYS A 263 -6.87 -33.27 -5.50
N GLN A 264 -6.80 -32.01 -5.92
CA GLN A 264 -6.54 -31.61 -7.31
C GLN A 264 -5.05 -31.42 -7.62
N HIS A 265 -4.15 -31.75 -6.68
CA HIS A 265 -2.70 -31.54 -6.82
C HIS A 265 -2.32 -30.08 -7.03
N LEU A 266 -3.05 -29.17 -6.38
CA LEU A 266 -2.84 -27.72 -6.39
C LEU A 266 -2.43 -27.17 -5.02
N GLY A 267 -1.97 -28.06 -4.12
CA GLY A 267 -1.59 -27.70 -2.75
C GLY A 267 -0.47 -26.67 -2.70
N TYR A 268 0.42 -26.65 -3.70
CA TYR A 268 1.49 -25.66 -3.85
C TYR A 268 1.00 -24.19 -3.86
N LEU A 269 -0.22 -23.93 -4.32
CA LEU A 269 -0.81 -22.57 -4.32
C LEU A 269 -1.13 -22.06 -2.91
N LEU A 270 -1.25 -22.96 -1.95
CA LEU A 270 -1.63 -22.65 -0.58
C LEU A 270 -0.42 -22.35 0.30
N ARG A 271 0.74 -22.93 0.01
CA ARG A 271 1.94 -22.81 0.86
C ARG A 271 2.63 -21.47 0.63
N ASP A 272 3.00 -20.75 1.69
CA ASP A 272 3.93 -19.62 1.60
C ASP A 272 5.40 -20.08 1.51
N GLU A 273 6.35 -19.14 1.45
CA GLU A 273 7.80 -19.42 1.40
C GLU A 273 8.30 -20.24 2.62
N SER A 274 7.56 -20.22 3.73
CA SER A 274 7.84 -20.99 4.94
C SER A 274 7.08 -22.33 5.02
N GLY A 275 6.23 -22.61 4.03
CA GLY A 275 5.37 -23.80 3.99
C GLY A 275 4.03 -23.64 4.73
N ASN A 276 3.71 -22.47 5.28
CA ASN A 276 2.44 -22.23 5.97
C ASN A 276 1.32 -22.00 4.95
N SER A 277 0.22 -22.74 5.09
CA SER A 277 -0.86 -22.78 4.09
C SER A 277 -1.85 -21.61 4.16
N ASP A 278 -1.88 -20.91 5.29
CA ASP A 278 -3.10 -20.19 5.66
C ASP A 278 -3.08 -18.72 5.21
N GLU A 279 -1.90 -18.11 5.11
CA GLU A 279 -1.75 -16.72 4.67
C GLU A 279 -1.96 -16.58 3.15
N SER A 280 -1.28 -17.41 2.35
CA SER A 280 -1.44 -17.41 0.87
C SER A 280 -2.86 -17.77 0.45
N LEU A 281 -3.50 -18.73 1.14
CA LEU A 281 -4.91 -19.04 0.93
C LEU A 281 -5.81 -17.85 1.23
N SER A 282 -5.58 -17.17 2.36
CA SER A 282 -6.37 -16.02 2.77
C SER A 282 -6.27 -14.87 1.76
N GLU A 283 -5.08 -14.63 1.20
CA GLU A 283 -4.89 -13.63 0.14
C GLU A 283 -5.71 -13.95 -1.11
N ILE A 284 -5.65 -15.19 -1.61
CA ILE A 284 -6.38 -15.60 -2.81
C ILE A 284 -7.89 -15.56 -2.56
N VAL A 285 -8.36 -16.05 -1.40
CA VAL A 285 -9.78 -16.00 -1.02
C VAL A 285 -10.26 -14.55 -0.94
N ASN A 286 -9.51 -13.65 -0.30
CA ASN A 286 -9.87 -12.23 -0.20
C ASN A 286 -9.89 -11.53 -1.57
N LEU A 287 -9.05 -11.96 -2.52
CA LEU A 287 -9.08 -11.46 -3.90
C LEU A 287 -10.32 -11.94 -4.67
N ILE A 288 -10.81 -13.15 -4.40
CA ILE A 288 -12.00 -13.72 -5.07
C ILE A 288 -13.30 -13.25 -4.40
N SER A 289 -13.34 -13.20 -3.07
CA SER A 289 -14.52 -12.93 -2.25
C SER A 289 -14.09 -12.23 -0.95
N PRO A 290 -14.01 -10.89 -0.94
CA PRO A 290 -13.72 -10.15 0.28
C PRO A 290 -14.88 -10.23 1.24
N ALA A 291 -14.58 -10.07 2.53
CA ALA A 291 -15.60 -9.87 3.54
C ALA A 291 -16.46 -8.65 3.21
N GLU A 292 -17.74 -8.88 2.89
CA GLU A 292 -18.71 -7.83 2.56
C GLU A 292 -18.93 -6.84 3.73
N SER A 293 -18.81 -7.32 4.97
CA SER A 293 -18.89 -6.49 6.18
C SER A 293 -17.85 -5.37 6.17
N ASP A 294 -16.61 -5.72 5.84
CA ASP A 294 -15.46 -4.83 5.90
C ASP A 294 -15.55 -3.79 4.78
N MET A 295 -16.01 -4.20 3.60
CA MET A 295 -16.24 -3.28 2.48
C MET A 295 -17.38 -2.31 2.74
N LYS A 296 -18.48 -2.77 3.34
CA LYS A 296 -19.65 -1.93 3.60
C LYS A 296 -19.36 -0.86 4.65
N GLU A 297 -18.68 -1.22 5.74
CA GLU A 297 -18.29 -0.26 6.78
C GLU A 297 -17.29 0.77 6.26
N MET A 298 -16.30 0.34 5.45
CA MET A 298 -15.38 1.26 4.80
C MET A 298 -16.10 2.21 3.84
N LEU A 299 -16.92 1.69 2.93
CA LEU A 299 -17.64 2.52 1.96
C LEU A 299 -18.63 3.48 2.64
N ASP A 300 -19.19 3.08 3.78
CA ASP A 300 -20.00 3.95 4.63
C ASP A 300 -19.17 5.11 5.21
N GLY A 301 -17.97 4.83 5.73
CA GLY A 301 -17.07 5.84 6.31
C GLY A 301 -16.55 6.88 5.32
N TYR A 302 -16.46 6.53 4.03
CA TYR A 302 -16.00 7.43 2.96
C TYR A 302 -17.12 8.07 2.14
N GLY A 303 -18.39 7.84 2.48
CA GLY A 303 -19.53 8.39 1.71
C GLY A 303 -19.71 7.75 0.32
N LEU A 304 -19.08 6.60 0.09
CA LEU A 304 -19.05 5.89 -1.19
C LEU A 304 -20.18 4.86 -1.34
N LYS A 305 -21.19 4.90 -0.45
CA LYS A 305 -22.35 3.99 -0.49
C LYS A 305 -23.06 3.95 -1.83
N HIS A 306 -22.99 5.04 -2.59
CA HIS A 306 -23.64 5.17 -3.90
C HIS A 306 -23.04 4.24 -4.97
N LEU A 307 -21.81 3.74 -4.77
CA LEU A 307 -21.18 2.73 -5.63
C LEU A 307 -21.72 1.32 -5.35
N ILE A 308 -22.36 1.10 -4.20
CA ILE A 308 -23.02 -0.16 -3.85
C ILE A 308 -24.52 0.04 -3.94
N LYS A 309 -25.17 -0.36 -5.04
CA LYS A 309 -26.63 -0.49 -5.03
C LYS A 309 -27.01 -1.92 -4.67
N LYS A 310 -27.90 -2.05 -3.67
CA LYS A 310 -28.64 -3.27 -3.34
C LYS A 310 -29.12 -3.92 -4.64
N ASP A 311 -28.81 -5.19 -4.84
CA ASP A 311 -29.50 -6.01 -5.82
C ASP A 311 -31.00 -5.77 -5.65
N ALA A 312 -31.60 -5.11 -6.63
CA ALA A 312 -33.04 -5.05 -6.72
C ALA A 312 -33.46 -6.49 -7.05
N LYS A 313 -34.12 -7.13 -6.09
CA LYS A 313 -34.85 -8.39 -6.30
C LYS A 313 -35.78 -8.27 -7.51
#